data_AF-A0AAN1HRC8-F1
#
_entry.id   AF-A0AAN1HRC8-F1
#
_cell.length_a   1.000
_cell.length_b   1.000
_cell.length_c   1.000
_cell.angle_alpha   90.00
_cell.angle_beta   90.00
_cell.angle_gamma   90.00
#
_symmetry.space_group_name_H-M   'P 1'
#
loop_
_entity.id
_entity.type
_entity.pdbx_description
1 polymer ?
#
loop_
_entity_poly.entity_id
_entity_poly.type
_entity_poly.pdbx_seq_one_letter_code
_entity_poly.pdbx_strand_id
1 'polypeptide(L)' 'MRAGRERLPGPTQLAEGKAALFVTHNLDNARIADRIVVLDGGRIVESGTFESLLDASGLFAELYKLAQDR' A
#
# COMPACT_ATOMS: atom_id res chain seq x y z
N MET A 1 -7.40 -33.08 -14.70
CA MET A 1 -7.12 -32.84 -13.26
C MET A 1 -6.72 -31.37 -13.12
N ARG A 2 -7.50 -30.54 -12.42
CA ARG A 2 -7.12 -29.15 -12.12
C ARG A 2 -6.26 -29.20 -10.85
N ALA A 3 -4.99 -28.83 -10.95
CA ALA A 3 -4.15 -28.61 -9.77
C ALA A 3 -4.87 -27.61 -8.86
N GLY A 4 -5.11 -28.01 -7.60
CA GLY A 4 -5.73 -27.14 -6.61
C GLY A 4 -4.92 -25.86 -6.49
N ARG A 5 -5.55 -24.71 -6.69
CA ARG A 5 -4.93 -23.42 -6.39
C ARG A 5 -4.72 -23.36 -4.89
N GLU A 6 -3.51 -23.62 -4.45
CA GLU A 6 -3.10 -23.36 -3.08
C GLU A 6 -3.25 -21.85 -2.84
N ARG A 7 -4.11 -21.46 -1.90
CA ARG A 7 -4.26 -20.05 -1.52
C ARG A 7 -2.94 -19.62 -0.89
N LEU A 8 -2.26 -18.67 -1.50
CA LEU A 8 -1.12 -18.03 -0.87
C LEU A 8 -1.59 -17.34 0.42
N PRO A 9 -0.79 -17.38 1.49
CA PRO A 9 -1.09 -16.65 2.72
C PRO A 9 -1.17 -15.14 2.44
N GLY A 10 -1.93 -14.42 3.27
CA GLY A 10 -2.12 -12.98 3.11
C GLY A 10 -0.79 -12.21 3.20
N PRO A 11 -0.72 -10.99 2.63
CA PRO A 11 0.51 -10.21 2.61
C PRO A 11 1.10 -9.96 4.01
N THR A 12 0.25 -9.74 5.02
CA THR A 12 0.68 -9.61 6.42
C THR A 12 1.38 -10.86 6.95
N GLN A 13 0.82 -12.04 6.65
CA GLN A 13 1.38 -13.32 7.07
C GLN A 13 2.70 -13.64 6.35
N LEU A 14 2.85 -13.20 5.09
CA LEU A 14 4.13 -13.34 4.37
C LEU A 14 5.24 -12.46 4.96
N ALA A 15 4.87 -11.29 5.46
CA ALA A 15 5.76 -10.26 6.00
C ALA A 15 6.17 -10.50 7.46
N GLU A 16 5.50 -11.39 8.19
CA GLU A 16 5.76 -11.66 9.61
C GLU A 16 7.24 -12.03 9.85
N GLY A 17 7.87 -11.29 10.76
CA GLY A 17 9.29 -11.46 11.13
C GLY A 17 10.30 -11.04 10.05
N LYS A 18 9.88 -10.32 9.00
CA LYS A 18 10.74 -9.91 7.87
C LYS A 18 10.57 -8.43 7.56
N ALA A 19 11.59 -7.86 6.91
CA ALA A 19 11.40 -6.62 6.18
C ALA A 19 10.69 -6.93 4.85
N ALA A 20 9.51 -6.34 4.63
CA ALA A 20 8.73 -6.51 3.41
C ALA A 20 8.55 -5.16 2.69
N LEU A 21 8.78 -5.15 1.38
CA LEU A 21 8.50 -4.00 0.52
C LEU A 21 7.36 -4.37 -0.43
N PHE A 22 6.23 -3.68 -0.29
CA PHE A 22 5.08 -3.83 -1.16
C PHE A 22 4.96 -2.64 -2.10
N VAL A 23 4.88 -2.92 -3.41
CA VAL A 23 4.56 -1.92 -4.43
C VAL A 23 3.14 -2.21 -4.92
N THR A 24 2.20 -1.29 -4.70
CA THR A 24 0.78 -1.48 -5.02
C THR A 24 0.20 -0.21 -5.64
N HIS A 25 -0.73 -0.41 -6.57
CA HIS A 25 -1.61 0.64 -7.09
C HIS A 25 -2.98 0.63 -6.39
N ASN A 26 -3.29 -0.44 -5.64
CA ASN A 26 -4.45 -0.50 -4.76
C ASN A 26 -4.08 0.19 -3.44
N LEU A 27 -4.63 1.37 -3.21
CA LEU A 27 -4.34 2.19 -2.05
C LEU A 27 -4.99 1.67 -0.76
N ASP A 28 -6.05 0.85 -0.82
CA ASP A 28 -6.60 0.19 0.36
C ASP A 28 -5.60 -0.81 0.94
N ASN A 29 -4.85 -1.50 0.08
CA ASN A 29 -3.77 -2.39 0.50
C ASN A 29 -2.61 -1.62 1.15
N ALA A 30 -2.47 -0.32 0.93
CA ALA A 30 -1.42 0.47 1.58
C ALA A 30 -1.63 0.56 3.11
N ARG A 31 -2.86 0.34 3.61
CA ARG A 31 -3.18 0.32 5.05
C ARG A 31 -2.46 -0.77 5.85
N ILE A 32 -1.99 -1.83 5.18
CA ILE A 32 -1.28 -2.92 5.87
C ILE A 32 0.18 -2.59 6.17
N ALA A 33 0.71 -1.52 5.58
CA ALA A 33 2.10 -1.15 5.72
C ALA A 33 2.32 -0.31 6.97
N ASP A 34 3.39 -0.60 7.72
CA ASP A 34 3.82 0.22 8.86
C ASP A 34 4.26 1.63 8.41
N ARG A 35 4.76 1.73 7.18
CA ARG A 35 5.18 2.98 6.54
C ARG A 35 4.87 2.96 5.05
N ILE A 36 4.31 4.05 4.57
CA ILE A 36 4.05 4.30 3.16
C ILE A 36 5.09 5.32 2.65
N VAL A 37 5.55 5.11 1.43
CA VAL A 37 6.44 6.02 0.71
C VAL A 37 5.76 6.35 -0.62
N VAL A 38 5.53 7.63 -0.86
CA VAL A 38 4.93 8.12 -2.12
C VAL A 38 6.05 8.53 -3.05
N LEU A 39 6.07 7.93 -4.24
CA LEU A 39 7.03 8.24 -5.29
C LEU A 39 6.34 9.04 -6.40
N ASP A 40 6.94 10.16 -6.76
CA ASP A 40 6.56 10.95 -7.94
C ASP A 40 7.81 11.43 -8.67
N GLY A 41 7.83 11.30 -10.00
CA GLY A 41 8.98 11.69 -10.83
C GLY A 41 10.34 11.09 -10.41
N GLY A 42 10.35 9.90 -9.81
CA GLY A 42 11.56 9.25 -9.30
C GLY A 42 12.07 9.81 -7.96
N ARG A 43 11.26 10.59 -7.24
CA ARG A 43 11.59 11.17 -5.93
C ARG A 43 10.57 10.73 -4.89
N ILE A 44 11.02 10.60 -3.64
CA ILE A 44 10.12 10.44 -2.50
C ILE A 44 9.54 11.82 -2.19
N VAL A 45 8.24 11.98 -2.37
CA VAL A 45 7.54 13.25 -2.13
C VAL A 45 6.83 13.29 -0.78
N GLU A 46 6.39 12.13 -0.27
CA GLU A 46 5.77 11.99 1.04
C GLU A 46 6.15 10.65 1.69
N SER A 47 6.15 10.60 3.03
CA SER A 47 6.25 9.34 3.76
C SER A 47 5.63 9.44 5.15
N GLY A 48 4.94 8.39 5.57
CA GLY A 48 4.26 8.36 6.87
C GLY A 48 3.42 7.10 7.06
N THR A 49 2.60 7.08 8.11
CA THR A 49 1.51 6.10 8.24
C THR A 49 0.37 6.47 7.30
N PHE A 50 -0.53 5.52 7.05
CA PHE A 50 -1.72 5.76 6.24
C PHE A 50 -2.52 6.98 6.72
N GLU A 51 -2.78 7.07 8.02
CA GLU A 51 -3.55 8.14 8.64
C GLU A 51 -2.85 9.48 8.46
N SER A 52 -1.55 9.56 8.77
CA SER A 52 -0.78 10.81 8.66
C SER A 52 -0.76 11.36 7.23
N LEU A 53 -0.70 10.49 6.23
CA LEU A 53 -0.70 10.87 4.82
C LEU A 53 -2.09 11.26 4.33
N LEU A 54 -3.14 10.61 4.83
CA LEU A 54 -4.52 10.98 4.51
C LEU A 54 -4.87 12.37 5.07
N ASP A 55 -4.41 12.66 6.29
CA ASP A 55 -4.66 13.93 6.98
C ASP A 55 -3.84 15.09 6.38
N ALA A 56 -2.63 14.80 5.87
CA ALA A 56 -1.74 15.80 5.25
C ALA A 56 -2.32 16.46 3.98
N SER A 57 -3.40 15.91 3.41
CA SER A 57 -4.03 16.42 2.18
C SER A 57 -3.04 16.56 1.01
N GLY A 58 -1.99 15.74 0.98
CA GLY A 58 -0.99 15.68 -0.10
C GLY A 58 -1.38 14.76 -1.25
N LEU A 59 -0.41 14.40 -2.08
CA LEU A 59 -0.59 13.55 -3.27
C LEU A 59 -1.20 12.20 -2.89
N PHE A 60 -0.80 11.61 -1.76
CA PHE A 60 -1.40 10.37 -1.27
C PHE A 60 -2.93 10.50 -1.08
N ALA A 61 -3.36 11.56 -0.40
CA ALA A 61 -4.78 11.80 -0.11
C ALA A 61 -5.58 12.08 -1.38
N GLU A 62 -5.00 12.80 -2.35
CA GLU A 62 -5.59 13.04 -3.67
C GLU A 62 -5.79 11.74 -4.45
N LEU A 63 -4.74 10.92 -4.56
CA LEU A 63 -4.81 9.62 -5.22
C LEU A 63 -5.79 8.69 -4.53
N TYR A 64 -5.86 8.72 -3.20
CA TYR A 64 -6.81 7.91 -2.42
C TYR A 64 -8.26 8.28 -2.74
N LYS A 65 -8.60 9.58 -2.78
CA LYS A 65 -9.94 10.04 -3.17
C LYS A 65 -10.31 9.57 -4.57
N LEU A 66 -9.41 9.75 -5.54
CA LEU A 66 -9.62 9.31 -6.93
C LEU A 66 -9.80 7.80 -7.09
N ALA A 67 -9.22 7.00 -6.18
CA ALA A 67 -9.39 5.55 -6.18
C ALA A 67 -10.75 5.11 -5.61
N GLN A 68 -11.37 5.90 -4.72
CA GLN A 68 -12.68 5.62 -4.11
C GLN A 68 -13.86 6.05 -5.01
N ASP A 69 -13.65 7.01 -5.90
CA ASP A 69 -14.70 7.52 -6.81
C ASP A 69 -14.98 6.58 -8.01
N ARG A 70 -14.45 5.35 -8.02
CA ARG A 70 -14.62 4.36 -9.10
C ARG A 70 -15.58 3.24 -8.77
#